data_AF-A0A0A2V7U6-F1
#
_entry.id   AF-A0A0A2V7U6-F1
#
_cell.length_a   1.000
_cell.length_b   1.000
_cell.length_c   1.000
_cell.angle_alpha   90.00
_cell.angle_beta   90.00
_cell.angle_gamma   90.00
#
_symmetry.space_group_name_H-M   'P 1'
#
loop_
_entity.id
_entity.type
_entity.pdbx_description
1 polymer ?
#
loop_
_entity_poly.entity_id
_entity_poly.type
_entity_poly.pdbx_seq_one_letter_code
_entity_poly.pdbx_strand_id
1 'polypeptide(L)'
;MSRCVCMALIYDMGEALVGDITPIEGVSKAEKSRRESAAMDYISERLLGSVHLGLSGQGIRTLWQEYEDDETLDAHFVHDLDKFEHVLQMVEYERRYERHKDLSEFTWICSRIRLPEVREWCDAVLEERKQLWDSVGKETECAEETECAEETECAEETEFAEETECNEETKCTQQV
;
A
#
# COMPACT_ATOMS: atom_id res chain seq x y z
N MET A 1 6.32 -17.77 11.88
CA MET A 1 6.78 -16.48 11.32
C MET A 1 5.85 -15.42 11.89
N SER A 2 6.36 -14.24 12.28
CA SER A 2 5.51 -13.16 12.78
C SER A 2 4.63 -12.61 11.65
N ARG A 3 3.43 -12.15 11.99
CA ARG A 3 2.45 -11.67 11.00
C ARG A 3 2.97 -10.45 10.23
N CYS A 4 3.59 -9.49 10.91
CA CYS A 4 4.24 -8.33 10.26
C CYS A 4 5.28 -8.74 9.21
N VAL A 5 6.10 -9.77 9.49
CA VAL A 5 7.12 -10.24 8.54
C VAL A 5 6.47 -10.86 7.31
N CYS A 6 5.42 -11.66 7.50
CA CYS A 6 4.68 -12.20 6.37
C CYS A 6 4.05 -11.08 5.53
N MET A 7 3.49 -10.05 6.18
CA MET A 7 2.84 -8.92 5.51
C MET A 7 3.84 -8.06 4.72
N ALA A 8 4.98 -7.73 5.33
CA ALA A 8 6.08 -7.02 4.67
C ALA A 8 6.66 -7.77 3.47
N LEU A 9 6.53 -9.10 3.41
CA LEU A 9 6.96 -9.89 2.26
C LEU A 9 5.97 -9.87 1.09
N ILE A 10 4.71 -9.47 1.31
CA ILE A 10 3.65 -9.62 0.32
C ILE A 10 2.97 -8.31 -0.09
N TYR A 11 3.14 -7.21 0.64
CA TYR A 11 2.37 -5.98 0.41
C TYR A 11 2.50 -5.47 -1.03
N ASP A 12 3.73 -5.43 -1.56
CA ASP A 12 4.02 -5.05 -2.97
C ASP A 12 4.03 -6.23 -3.95
N MET A 13 3.50 -7.40 -3.56
CA MET A 13 3.53 -8.58 -4.44
C MET A 13 2.72 -8.36 -5.75
N GLY A 14 1.72 -7.48 -5.72
CA GLY A 14 0.94 -7.09 -6.91
C GLY A 14 1.78 -6.35 -7.97
N GLU A 15 2.81 -5.62 -7.56
CA GLU A 15 3.70 -4.86 -8.44
C GLU A 15 4.53 -5.75 -9.36
N ALA A 16 4.68 -7.04 -9.01
CA ALA A 16 5.32 -8.02 -9.89
C ALA A 16 4.60 -8.17 -11.25
N LEU A 17 3.31 -7.83 -11.33
CA LEU A 17 2.52 -7.85 -12.55
C LEU A 17 2.12 -6.45 -13.03
N VAL A 18 1.85 -5.53 -12.10
CA VAL A 18 1.38 -4.17 -12.41
C VAL A 18 2.54 -3.22 -12.72
N GLY A 19 3.72 -3.47 -12.17
CA GLY A 19 4.81 -2.51 -12.04
C GLY A 19 4.66 -1.62 -10.80
N ASP A 20 5.76 -1.04 -10.34
CA ASP A 20 5.82 -0.02 -9.29
C ASP A 20 5.25 1.30 -9.86
N ILE A 21 3.99 1.61 -9.52
CA ILE A 21 3.30 2.81 -9.98
C ILE A 21 3.59 3.96 -9.01
N THR A 22 4.36 4.93 -9.50
CA THR A 22 4.76 6.11 -8.73
C THR A 22 3.75 7.25 -8.84
N PRO A 23 3.69 8.19 -7.88
CA PRO A 23 2.77 9.33 -7.93
C PRO A 23 2.88 10.21 -9.19
N ILE A 24 4.05 10.22 -9.85
CA ILE A 24 4.32 11.04 -11.04
C ILE A 24 3.59 10.48 -12.28
N GLU A 25 3.20 9.21 -12.27
CA GLU A 25 2.55 8.54 -13.41
C GLU A 25 1.05 8.89 -13.55
N GLY A 26 0.48 9.65 -12.62
CA GLY A 26 -0.87 10.21 -12.73
C GLY A 26 -2.00 9.17 -12.70
N VAL A 27 -1.73 7.96 -12.23
CA VAL A 27 -2.74 6.92 -12.00
C VAL A 27 -3.46 7.22 -10.68
N SER A 28 -4.79 7.22 -10.69
CA SER A 28 -5.57 7.44 -9.47
C SER A 28 -5.37 6.29 -8.48
N LYS A 29 -5.50 6.59 -7.17
CA LYS A 29 -5.40 5.56 -6.12
C LYS A 29 -6.39 4.40 -6.35
N ALA A 30 -7.61 4.71 -6.77
CA ALA A 30 -8.63 3.70 -7.08
C ALA A 30 -8.22 2.79 -8.26
N GLU A 31 -7.62 3.34 -9.32
CA GLU A 31 -7.15 2.53 -10.45
C GLU A 31 -5.89 1.72 -10.10
N LYS A 32 -4.97 2.27 -9.31
CA LYS A 32 -3.82 1.53 -8.76
C LYS A 32 -4.30 0.32 -7.95
N SER A 33 -5.16 0.56 -6.96
CA SER A 33 -5.72 -0.50 -6.10
C SER A 33 -6.49 -1.56 -6.91
N ARG A 34 -7.30 -1.15 -7.90
CA ARG A 34 -8.00 -2.09 -8.80
C ARG A 34 -7.04 -2.99 -9.57
N ARG A 35 -5.93 -2.46 -10.08
CA ARG A 35 -4.91 -3.24 -10.82
C ARG A 35 -4.17 -4.20 -9.90
N GLU A 36 -3.75 -3.73 -8.73
CA GLU A 36 -3.01 -4.51 -7.75
C GLU A 36 -3.88 -5.63 -7.16
N SER A 37 -5.15 -5.34 -6.84
CA SER A 37 -6.12 -6.34 -6.40
C SER A 37 -6.31 -7.44 -7.47
N ALA A 38 -6.49 -7.07 -8.74
CA ALA A 38 -6.61 -8.04 -9.82
C ALA A 38 -5.32 -8.88 -10.02
N ALA A 39 -4.15 -8.29 -9.81
CA ALA A 39 -2.88 -9.02 -9.83
C ALA A 39 -2.80 -10.02 -8.67
N MET A 40 -3.22 -9.62 -7.47
CA MET A 40 -3.24 -10.49 -6.30
C MET A 40 -4.25 -11.63 -6.42
N ASP A 41 -5.42 -11.39 -7.02
CA ASP A 41 -6.38 -12.46 -7.34
C ASP A 41 -5.75 -13.47 -8.31
N TYR A 42 -5.06 -13.00 -9.36
CA TYR A 42 -4.34 -13.89 -10.27
C TYR A 42 -3.25 -14.70 -9.56
N ILE A 43 -2.44 -14.06 -8.72
CA ILE A 43 -1.35 -14.72 -7.98
C ILE A 43 -1.92 -15.78 -7.04
N SER A 44 -2.91 -15.40 -6.22
CA SER A 44 -3.47 -16.26 -5.18
C SER A 44 -4.33 -17.39 -5.73
N GLU A 45 -5.18 -17.13 -6.72
CA GLU A 45 -6.15 -18.11 -7.23
C GLU A 45 -5.62 -18.92 -8.41
N ARG A 46 -4.88 -18.29 -9.35
CA ARG A 46 -4.46 -18.96 -10.58
C ARG A 46 -3.08 -19.58 -10.44
N LEU A 47 -2.10 -18.78 -10.02
CA LEU A 47 -0.72 -19.23 -9.87
C LEU A 47 -0.57 -20.21 -8.71
N LEU A 48 -1.13 -19.86 -7.55
CA LEU A 48 -0.99 -20.64 -6.31
C LEU A 48 -2.20 -21.54 -6.01
N GLY A 49 -3.28 -21.47 -6.79
CA GLY A 49 -4.50 -22.25 -6.53
C GLY A 49 -4.32 -23.77 -6.58
N SER A 50 -3.31 -24.26 -7.30
CA SER A 50 -2.97 -25.69 -7.35
C SER A 50 -1.91 -26.11 -6.32
N VAL A 51 -1.23 -25.15 -5.70
CA VAL A 51 -0.17 -25.39 -4.72
C VAL A 51 -0.79 -25.55 -3.35
N HIS A 52 -0.49 -26.66 -2.66
CA HIS A 52 -0.98 -26.91 -1.29
C HIS A 52 -2.52 -26.77 -1.17
N LEU A 53 -3.24 -27.24 -2.20
CA LEU A 53 -4.70 -27.15 -2.31
C LEU A 53 -5.24 -25.69 -2.29
N GLY A 54 -4.41 -24.71 -2.68
CA GLY A 54 -4.80 -23.29 -2.74
C GLY A 54 -4.77 -22.57 -1.39
N LEU A 55 -4.50 -23.28 -0.28
CA LEU A 55 -4.49 -22.70 1.06
C LEU A 55 -3.44 -21.60 1.21
N SER A 56 -2.27 -21.78 0.59
CA SER A 56 -1.21 -20.76 0.59
C SER A 56 -1.63 -19.49 -0.16
N GLY A 57 -2.29 -19.64 -1.30
CA GLY A 57 -2.81 -18.52 -2.08
C GLY A 57 -3.86 -17.74 -1.30
N GLN A 58 -4.81 -18.44 -0.66
CA GLN A 58 -5.83 -17.82 0.19
C GLN A 58 -5.20 -17.04 1.35
N GLY A 59 -4.22 -17.63 2.05
CA GLY A 59 -3.53 -16.96 3.14
C GLY A 59 -2.80 -15.68 2.72
N ILE A 60 -2.15 -15.70 1.56
CA ILE A 60 -1.50 -14.51 0.97
C ILE A 60 -2.55 -13.44 0.65
N ARG A 61 -3.65 -13.82 -0.02
CA ARG A 61 -4.71 -12.88 -0.41
C ARG A 61 -5.37 -12.22 0.80
N THR A 62 -5.63 -12.98 1.86
CA THR A 62 -6.19 -12.44 3.11
C THR A 62 -5.22 -11.49 3.79
N LEU A 63 -3.94 -11.85 3.87
CA LEU A 63 -2.95 -11.00 4.54
C LEU A 63 -2.65 -9.72 3.74
N TRP A 64 -2.68 -9.79 2.41
CA TRP A 64 -2.57 -8.60 1.55
C TRP A 64 -3.79 -7.69 1.72
N GLN A 65 -5.00 -8.26 1.78
CA GLN A 65 -6.21 -7.46 2.04
C GLN A 65 -6.15 -6.74 3.39
N GLU A 66 -5.67 -7.40 4.45
CA GLU A 66 -5.48 -6.76 5.75
C GLU A 66 -4.51 -5.57 5.71
N TYR A 67 -3.46 -5.66 4.88
CA TYR A 67 -2.55 -4.54 4.66
C TYR A 67 -3.25 -3.38 3.94
N GLU A 68 -4.04 -3.67 2.91
CA GLU A 68 -4.80 -2.67 2.15
C GLU A 68 -5.91 -2.00 2.96
N ASP A 69 -6.61 -2.77 3.80
CA ASP A 69 -7.68 -2.28 4.67
C ASP A 69 -7.10 -1.31 5.72
N ASP A 70 -5.82 -1.49 6.10
CA ASP A 70 -5.06 -0.56 6.93
C ASP A 70 -5.71 -0.29 8.31
N GLU A 71 -6.25 -1.34 8.93
CA GLU A 71 -6.98 -1.24 10.21
C GLU A 71 -6.22 -1.85 11.40
N THR A 72 -5.34 -2.81 11.15
CA THR A 72 -4.65 -3.56 12.22
C THR A 72 -3.34 -2.91 12.61
N LEU A 73 -2.91 -3.12 13.85
CA LEU A 73 -1.61 -2.63 14.33
C LEU A 73 -0.45 -3.18 13.48
N ASP A 74 -0.56 -4.42 13.02
CA ASP A 74 0.44 -5.05 12.16
C ASP A 74 0.48 -4.35 10.79
N ALA A 75 -0.68 -4.02 10.21
CA ALA A 75 -0.77 -3.23 8.96
C ALA A 75 -0.20 -1.83 9.15
N HIS A 76 -0.58 -1.13 10.22
CA HIS A 76 -0.05 0.20 10.53
C HIS A 76 1.46 0.21 10.65
N PHE A 77 2.02 -0.80 11.35
CA PHE A 77 3.45 -0.95 11.51
C PHE A 77 4.17 -1.21 10.18
N VAL A 78 3.62 -2.08 9.33
CA VAL A 78 4.24 -2.39 8.02
C VAL A 78 4.16 -1.19 7.07
N HIS A 79 3.04 -0.46 7.07
CA HIS A 79 2.88 0.81 6.35
C HIS A 79 3.90 1.87 6.79
N ASP A 80 4.15 1.98 8.09
CA ASP A 80 5.15 2.93 8.60
C ASP A 80 6.58 2.47 8.31
N LEU A 81 6.82 1.15 8.32
CA LEU A 81 8.12 0.57 7.97
C LEU A 81 8.47 0.81 6.50
N ASP A 82 7.51 0.68 5.58
CA ASP A 82 7.67 1.00 4.16
C ASP A 82 8.11 2.46 3.94
N LYS A 83 7.41 3.41 4.59
CA LYS A 83 7.77 4.84 4.58
C LYS A 83 9.15 5.11 5.19
N PHE A 84 9.46 4.47 6.31
CA PHE A 84 10.77 4.59 6.95
C PHE A 84 11.89 4.08 6.05
N GLU A 85 11.70 2.93 5.41
CA GLU A 85 12.68 2.33 4.49
C GLU A 85 12.96 3.28 3.32
N HIS A 86 11.92 3.90 2.75
CA HIS A 86 12.07 4.90 1.70
C HIS A 86 12.98 6.06 2.13
N VAL A 87 12.74 6.63 3.32
CA VAL A 87 13.54 7.74 3.85
C VAL A 87 14.98 7.31 4.15
N LEU A 88 15.17 6.09 4.68
CA LEU A 88 16.50 5.54 4.89
C LEU A 88 17.26 5.39 3.55
N GLN A 89 16.59 4.84 2.53
CA GLN A 89 17.15 4.63 1.21
C GLN A 89 17.50 5.96 0.51
N MET A 90 16.71 7.01 0.73
CA MET A 90 17.02 8.38 0.31
C MET A 90 18.38 8.84 0.89
N VAL A 91 18.58 8.75 2.20
CA VAL A 91 19.86 9.16 2.85
C VAL A 91 21.04 8.33 2.33
N GLU A 92 20.85 7.01 2.18
CA GLU A 92 21.89 6.13 1.64
C GLU A 92 22.25 6.47 0.19
N TYR A 93 21.28 6.88 -0.63
CA TYR A 93 21.57 7.37 -1.97
C TYR A 93 22.36 8.68 -1.95
N GLU A 94 21.97 9.65 -1.12
CA GLU A 94 22.73 10.91 -0.98
C GLU A 94 24.18 10.63 -0.55
N ARG A 95 24.38 9.71 0.41
CA ARG A 95 25.70 9.25 0.84
C ARG A 95 26.48 8.58 -0.29
N ARG A 96 25.87 7.61 -0.99
CA ARG A 96 26.49 6.84 -2.07
C ARG A 96 26.91 7.72 -3.24
N TYR A 97 26.14 8.75 -3.55
CA TYR A 97 26.46 9.72 -4.59
C TYR A 97 27.26 10.92 -4.06
N GLU A 98 27.92 10.78 -2.90
CA GLU A 98 28.79 11.78 -2.30
C GLU A 98 28.13 13.17 -2.14
N ARG A 99 26.80 13.20 -1.96
CA ARG A 99 25.95 14.39 -1.85
C ARG A 99 25.82 15.22 -3.13
N HIS A 100 26.05 14.59 -4.30
CA HIS A 100 25.75 15.19 -5.61
C HIS A 100 24.26 15.19 -5.98
N LYS A 101 23.45 14.37 -5.29
CA LYS A 101 22.01 14.35 -5.42
C LYS A 101 21.41 14.86 -4.12
N ASP A 102 20.56 15.87 -4.23
CA ASP A 102 19.70 16.30 -3.15
C ASP A 102 18.36 15.61 -3.36
N LEU A 103 17.94 14.85 -2.36
CA LEU A 103 16.68 14.11 -2.36
C LEU A 103 15.76 14.63 -1.24
N SER A 104 15.97 15.89 -0.80
CA SER A 104 15.15 16.56 0.23
C SER A 104 13.65 16.48 -0.06
N GLU A 105 13.23 16.36 -1.32
CA GLU A 105 11.83 16.20 -1.70
C GLU A 105 11.15 14.96 -1.13
N PHE A 106 11.88 13.99 -0.58
CA PHE A 106 11.30 12.80 0.06
C PHE A 106 11.20 12.91 1.58
N THR A 107 11.72 13.97 2.22
CA THR A 107 11.69 14.08 3.69
C THR A 107 10.29 14.26 4.25
N TRP A 108 9.34 14.77 3.46
CA TRP A 108 7.95 14.94 3.90
C TRP A 108 7.29 13.59 4.23
N ILE A 109 7.78 12.47 3.69
CA ILE A 109 7.27 11.12 3.98
C ILE A 109 7.25 10.84 5.49
N CYS A 110 8.20 11.40 6.25
CA CYS A 110 8.22 11.27 7.71
C CYS A 110 6.96 11.83 8.39
N SER A 111 6.27 12.82 7.80
CA SER A 111 5.03 13.38 8.36
C SER A 111 3.86 12.39 8.32
N ARG A 112 3.94 11.39 7.42
CA ARG A 112 2.91 10.36 7.18
C ARG A 112 3.07 9.14 8.08
N ILE A 113 4.11 9.08 8.91
CA ILE A 113 4.34 7.99 9.87
C ILE A 113 3.42 8.16 11.08
N ARG A 114 2.73 7.09 11.45
CA ARG A 114 1.67 7.11 12.47
C ARG A 114 2.17 6.71 13.85
N LEU A 115 2.95 5.63 13.92
CA LEU A 115 3.44 5.05 15.16
C LEU A 115 4.58 5.90 15.73
N PRO A 116 4.51 6.25 17.03
CA PRO A 116 5.52 7.10 17.65
C PRO A 116 6.91 6.46 17.63
N GLU A 117 7.01 5.13 17.76
CA GLU A 117 8.28 4.41 17.76
C GLU A 117 8.98 4.52 16.40
N VAL A 118 8.23 4.41 15.30
CA VAL A 118 8.80 4.52 13.94
C VAL A 118 9.12 5.98 13.62
N ARG A 119 8.35 6.93 14.15
CA ARG A 119 8.65 8.36 14.02
C ARG A 119 9.99 8.72 14.66
N GLU A 120 10.29 8.19 15.84
CA GLU A 120 11.60 8.37 16.48
C GLU A 120 12.75 7.85 15.58
N TRP A 121 12.53 6.76 14.84
CA TRP A 121 13.54 6.24 13.90
C TRP A 121 13.73 7.18 12.71
N CYS A 122 12.65 7.71 12.15
CA CYS A 122 12.72 8.70 11.08
C CYS A 122 13.41 10.00 11.52
N ASP A 123 13.12 10.49 12.71
CA ASP A 123 13.79 11.67 13.28
C ASP A 123 15.30 11.42 13.41
N ALA A 124 15.70 10.23 13.85
CA ALA A 124 17.11 9.84 13.94
C ALA A 124 17.80 9.81 12.55
N VAL A 125 17.13 9.27 11.52
CA VAL A 125 17.64 9.24 10.14
C VAL A 125 17.76 10.65 9.56
N LEU A 126 16.80 11.55 9.81
CA LEU A 126 16.87 12.94 9.36
C LEU A 126 17.97 13.73 10.08
N GLU A 127 18.24 13.46 11.35
CA GLU A 127 19.37 14.05 12.07
C GLU A 127 20.72 13.54 11.50
N GLU A 128 20.83 12.26 11.18
CA GLU A 128 22.00 11.70 10.48
C GLU A 128 22.20 12.35 9.10
N ARG A 129 21.12 12.56 8.35
CA ARG A 129 21.13 13.29 7.09
C ARG A 129 21.65 14.70 7.28
N LYS A 130 21.15 15.43 8.28
CA LYS A 130 21.60 16.79 8.56
C LYS A 130 23.11 16.83 8.80
N GLN A 131 23.63 15.92 9.63
CA GLN A 131 25.07 15.81 9.88
C GLN A 131 25.88 15.50 8.61
N LEU A 132 25.33 14.67 7.71
CA LEU A 132 25.93 14.36 6.41
C LEU A 132 26.11 15.63 5.55
N TRP A 133 25.11 16.52 5.52
CA TRP A 133 25.12 17.75 4.72
C TRP A 133 25.84 18.93 5.40
N ASP A 134 25.78 19.04 6.73
CA ASP A 134 26.51 20.04 7.53
C ASP A 134 28.02 19.97 7.25
N SER A 135 28.57 18.77 7.03
CA SER A 135 29.98 18.56 6.69
C SER A 135 30.43 19.28 5.40
N VAL A 136 29.49 19.70 4.55
CA VAL A 136 29.72 20.37 3.26
C VAL A 136 29.14 21.79 3.25
N GLY A 137 28.59 22.26 4.38
CA GLY A 137 28.08 23.62 4.54
C GLY A 137 26.78 23.91 3.78
N LYS A 138 25.96 22.90 3.51
CA LYS A 138 24.64 23.07 2.91
C LYS A 138 23.56 22.97 3.98
N GLU A 139 22.73 24.00 4.11
CA GLU A 139 21.49 23.92 4.88
C GLU A 139 20.48 23.07 4.08
N THR A 140 20.04 21.96 4.67
CA THR A 140 18.97 21.12 4.11
C THR A 140 17.67 21.42 4.83
N GLU A 141 16.74 22.05 4.14
CA GLU A 141 15.35 22.18 4.60
C GLU A 141 14.59 20.88 4.31
N CYS A 142 13.69 20.49 5.22
CA CYS A 142 12.75 19.42 4.98
C CYS A 142 11.64 19.92 4.04
N ALA A 143 11.29 19.11 3.04
CA ALA A 143 10.16 19.39 2.16
C ALA A 143 8.82 19.33 2.92
N GLU A 144 7.87 20.15 2.47
CA GLU A 144 6.45 20.09 2.84
C GLU A 144 5.71 19.14 1.88
N GLU A 145 4.65 18.49 2.37
CA GLU A 145 3.81 17.62 1.53
C GLU A 145 3.21 18.44 0.39
N THR A 146 3.53 18.08 -0.85
CA THR A 146 2.93 18.71 -2.02
C THR A 146 1.71 17.88 -2.43
N GLU A 147 0.52 18.43 -2.22
CA GLU A 147 -0.78 17.79 -2.44
C GLU A 147 -0.88 17.21 -3.87
N CYS A 148 -0.73 15.90 -4.01
CA CYS A 148 -1.00 15.18 -5.25
C CYS A 148 -2.41 14.58 -5.20
N ALA A 149 -3.34 15.26 -5.88
CA ALA A 149 -4.68 14.81 -6.32
C ALA A 149 -5.47 13.86 -5.38
N GLU A 150 -6.31 14.50 -4.55
CA GLU A 150 -7.61 14.08 -4.02
C GLU A 150 -7.71 12.72 -3.29
N GLU A 151 -7.73 12.84 -1.96
CA GLU A 151 -8.41 11.92 -1.05
C GLU A 151 -9.90 11.85 -1.41
N THR A 152 -10.39 10.68 -1.82
CA THR A 152 -11.81 10.35 -1.68
C THR A 152 -11.92 9.08 -0.87
N GLU A 153 -12.40 9.28 0.35
CA GLU A 153 -12.87 8.32 1.33
C GLU A 153 -13.74 7.23 0.69
N CYS A 154 -13.31 5.97 0.76
CA CYS A 154 -14.17 4.82 0.50
C CYS A 154 -14.84 4.42 1.82
N ALA A 155 -15.91 5.11 2.18
CA ALA A 155 -16.86 4.63 3.18
C ALA A 155 -18.08 4.01 2.46
N GLU A 156 -18.28 2.72 2.74
CA GLU A 156 -19.54 1.96 2.84
C GLU A 156 -20.71 2.24 1.87
N GLU A 157 -21.08 1.20 1.10
CA GLU A 157 -22.49 0.80 0.99
C GLU A 157 -22.59 -0.75 1.03
N THR A 158 -22.83 -1.28 2.23
CA THR A 158 -23.50 -2.58 2.43
C THR A 158 -24.98 -2.31 2.71
N GLU A 159 -25.85 -2.52 1.73
CA GLU A 159 -27.21 -3.05 1.94
C GLU A 159 -27.93 -3.24 0.60
N PHE A 160 -28.22 -4.49 0.23
CA PHE A 160 -29.55 -4.79 -0.30
C PHE A 160 -29.94 -6.21 0.12
N ALA A 161 -30.84 -6.25 1.10
CA ALA A 161 -31.48 -7.45 1.59
C ALA A 161 -32.47 -8.03 0.55
N GLU A 162 -32.66 -9.35 0.63
CA GLU A 162 -33.84 -10.10 0.19
C GLU A 162 -35.13 -9.39 0.67
N GLU A 163 -36.26 -9.36 -0.03
CA GLU A 163 -37.12 -10.46 -0.47
C GLU A 163 -38.17 -9.86 -1.43
N THR A 164 -38.70 -10.63 -2.38
CA THR A 164 -40.15 -10.92 -2.43
C THR A 164 -40.47 -11.92 -3.54
N GLU A 165 -41.04 -13.04 -3.11
CA GLU A 165 -41.80 -13.98 -3.91
C GLU A 165 -42.87 -13.25 -4.75
N CYS A 166 -43.03 -13.66 -6.00
CA CYS A 166 -44.29 -13.47 -6.70
C CYS A 166 -44.65 -14.81 -7.33
N ASN A 167 -45.47 -15.58 -6.62
CA ASN A 167 -46.08 -16.80 -7.12
C ASN A 167 -47.57 -16.53 -7.39
N GLU A 168 -48.03 -17.12 -8.50
CA GLU A 168 -49.43 -17.46 -8.81
C GLU A 168 -50.40 -16.31 -9.19
N GLU A 169 -51.17 -16.35 -10.29
CA GLU A 169 -51.87 -17.48 -10.89
C GLU A 169 -52.54 -17.11 -12.26
N THR A 170 -52.66 -18.12 -13.15
CA THR A 170 -53.88 -18.43 -13.95
C THR A 170 -54.28 -17.55 -15.17
N LYS A 171 -54.16 -18.04 -16.43
CA LYS A 171 -55.09 -18.96 -17.16
C LYS A 171 -54.90 -18.98 -18.69
N CYS A 172 -55.13 -20.17 -19.29
CA CYS A 172 -55.71 -20.43 -20.64
C CYS A 172 -54.81 -20.14 -21.88
N THR A 173 -54.70 -20.98 -22.93
CA THR A 173 -55.55 -22.08 -23.43
C THR A 173 -54.77 -22.96 -24.42
N GLN A 174 -55.25 -24.20 -24.61
CA GLN A 174 -54.82 -25.26 -25.53
C GLN A 174 -54.93 -24.93 -27.04
N GLN A 175 -54.42 -25.89 -27.85
CA GLN A 175 -54.70 -26.24 -29.27
C GLN A 175 -53.57 -25.88 -30.25
N VAL A 176 -53.01 -26.77 -31.09
CA VAL A 176 -53.22 -28.20 -31.45
C VAL A 176 -51.85 -28.79 -31.80
#